data_AF-A0A261PYN7-F1
#
_entry.id   AF-A0A261PYN7-F1
#
_cell.length_a   1.000
_cell.length_b   1.000
_cell.length_c   1.000
_cell.angle_alpha   90.00
_cell.angle_beta   90.00
_cell.angle_gamma   90.00
#
_symmetry.space_group_name_H-M   'P 1'
#
loop_
_entity.id
_entity.type
_entity.pdbx_description
1 polymer ?
#
loop_
_entity_poly.entity_id
_entity_poly.type
_entity_poly.pdbx_seq_one_letter_code
_entity_poly.pdbx_strand_id
1 'polypeptide(L)'
;MRALLVVWTILGVFPNVFGQTSQFVSQSHPLTKSNSEARSTVAKDSDKTSLHCIPLWGEKKKSAQQIKQDEAFLKACDENFGNRAEASRFFAERGWEYIAEGELDTACYRFNLAQLLNTKNSDAYWGLGVVCHQKGQGTEAIRMLSKGVACDSANSMLLDDLATLYIQQHQQSGQAHDLDEAFALLNRSVQLDTTNATTYLKLALAEYQRNNFDKAWEHLHQCRQLDVQVLDFNFIEQLSVKQADPKGVFNSGKE
;
A
#
# COMPACT_ATOMS: atom_id res chain seq x y z
N MET A 1 -9.33 1.40 20.37
CA MET A 1 -9.30 -0.07 20.15
C MET A 1 -8.54 -0.30 18.86
N ARG A 2 -7.42 -1.03 18.97
CA ARG A 2 -6.63 -1.67 17.91
C ARG A 2 -6.71 -1.03 16.52
N ALA A 3 -5.76 -0.16 16.22
CA ALA A 3 -5.20 -0.13 14.87
C ALA A 3 -4.82 -1.57 14.55
N LEU A 4 -5.57 -2.19 13.64
CA LEU A 4 -5.18 -3.44 13.03
C LEU A 4 -3.75 -3.22 12.55
N LEU A 5 -2.81 -3.95 13.15
CA LEU A 5 -1.49 -4.16 12.56
C LEU A 5 -1.79 -4.73 11.17
N VAL A 6 -1.88 -3.85 10.16
CA VAL A 6 -1.69 -4.24 8.77
C VAL A 6 -0.20 -4.55 8.74
N VAL A 7 0.13 -5.76 9.20
CA VAL A 7 1.44 -6.34 8.98
C VAL A 7 1.51 -6.45 7.49
N TRP A 8 2.21 -5.49 6.87
CA TRP A 8 2.71 -5.59 5.52
C TRP A 8 3.67 -6.78 5.53
N THR A 9 3.14 -7.99 5.50
CA THR A 9 3.95 -9.17 5.22
C THR A 9 4.54 -8.92 3.85
N ILE A 10 5.85 -8.74 3.81
CA ILE A 10 6.67 -8.72 2.61
C ILE A 10 6.53 -10.11 1.97
N LEU A 11 5.41 -10.34 1.29
CA LEU A 11 5.13 -11.57 0.56
C LEU A 11 5.25 -11.26 -0.93
N GLY A 12 6.47 -11.45 -1.42
CA GLY A 12 6.81 -11.57 -2.83
C GLY A 12 6.93 -10.24 -3.58
N VAL A 13 7.88 -10.03 -4.49
CA VAL A 13 8.76 -10.95 -5.21
C VAL A 13 9.96 -10.12 -5.64
N PHE A 14 11.17 -10.55 -5.29
CA PHE A 14 12.38 -10.18 -6.01
C PHE A 14 12.40 -11.02 -7.31
N PRO A 15 12.18 -10.47 -8.51
CA PRO A 15 12.33 -11.24 -9.73
C PRO A 15 13.81 -11.24 -10.08
N ASN A 16 14.49 -12.35 -9.76
CA ASN A 16 15.73 -12.68 -10.44
C ASN A 16 15.40 -13.27 -11.82
N VAL A 17 16.10 -12.74 -12.80
CA VAL A 17 16.14 -13.04 -14.23
C VAL A 17 16.22 -14.54 -14.51
N PHE A 18 15.37 -15.06 -15.41
CA PHE A 18 15.76 -15.94 -16.53
C PHE A 18 14.57 -16.15 -17.48
N GLY A 19 14.74 -15.75 -18.74
CA GLY A 19 13.78 -16.04 -19.80
C GLY A 19 13.90 -17.47 -20.29
N GLN A 20 12.79 -18.02 -20.77
CA GLN A 20 12.73 -18.69 -22.06
C GLN A 20 11.28 -18.93 -22.47
N THR A 21 10.99 -18.48 -23.69
CA THR A 21 9.81 -18.74 -24.50
C THR A 21 9.61 -20.23 -24.74
N SER A 22 8.36 -20.69 -24.75
CA SER A 22 7.92 -21.70 -25.73
C SER A 22 6.42 -21.60 -25.99
N GLN A 23 6.11 -21.33 -27.24
CA GLN A 23 4.81 -21.49 -27.87
C GLN A 23 4.42 -22.96 -27.87
N PHE A 24 3.15 -23.27 -27.64
CA PHE A 24 2.52 -24.45 -28.23
C PHE A 24 1.15 -24.11 -28.80
N VAL A 25 1.09 -24.24 -30.12
CA VAL A 25 -0.10 -24.31 -30.97
C VAL A 25 -0.69 -25.71 -30.83
N SER A 26 -2.02 -25.86 -30.72
CA SER A 26 -2.68 -27.08 -31.21
C SER A 26 -4.16 -26.88 -31.54
N GLN A 27 -4.38 -26.78 -32.85
CA GLN A 27 -5.46 -27.26 -33.72
C GLN A 27 -6.91 -27.46 -33.25
N SER A 28 -7.79 -26.84 -34.05
CA SER A 28 -9.23 -27.00 -34.22
C SER A 28 -9.63 -28.29 -34.95
N HIS A 29 -10.87 -28.79 -34.70
CA HIS A 29 -11.86 -29.09 -35.76
C HIS A 29 -13.29 -29.38 -35.23
N PRO A 30 -14.34 -29.29 -36.07
CA PRO A 30 -15.68 -28.81 -35.71
C PRO A 30 -16.78 -29.87 -35.79
N LEU A 31 -17.94 -29.61 -35.16
CA LEU A 31 -19.21 -30.24 -35.53
C LEU A 31 -20.38 -29.22 -35.52
N THR A 32 -21.22 -29.36 -36.53
CA THR A 32 -22.29 -28.50 -37.03
C THR A 32 -23.65 -28.64 -36.30
N LYS A 33 -24.38 -27.50 -36.21
CA LYS A 33 -25.86 -27.22 -36.28
C LYS A 33 -26.82 -28.16 -35.49
N SER A 34 -27.88 -27.73 -34.80
CA SER A 34 -28.71 -26.52 -34.76
C SER A 34 -29.60 -26.58 -33.51
N ASN A 35 -29.89 -25.46 -32.83
CA ASN A 35 -31.27 -24.94 -32.70
C ASN A 35 -31.28 -23.61 -31.94
N SER A 36 -32.18 -22.74 -32.40
CA SER A 36 -32.54 -21.46 -31.82
C SER A 36 -33.12 -21.59 -30.41
N GLU A 37 -32.70 -20.70 -29.49
CA GLU A 37 -33.57 -19.74 -28.81
C GLU A 37 -32.82 -19.06 -27.64
N ALA A 38 -33.01 -17.73 -27.56
CA ALA A 38 -32.79 -16.88 -26.38
C ALA A 38 -31.39 -16.91 -25.71
N ARG A 39 -30.33 -16.59 -26.46
CA ARG A 39 -29.08 -16.10 -25.85
C ARG A 39 -29.21 -14.60 -25.62
N SER A 40 -29.77 -14.25 -24.46
CA SER A 40 -29.63 -12.91 -23.87
C SER A 40 -28.17 -12.49 -23.99
N THR A 41 -27.95 -11.37 -24.66
CA THR A 41 -26.64 -10.75 -24.83
C THR A 41 -26.12 -10.36 -23.45
N VAL A 42 -25.40 -11.28 -22.80
CA VAL A 42 -24.37 -10.93 -21.84
C VAL A 42 -23.24 -10.34 -22.66
N ALA A 43 -23.45 -9.09 -23.10
CA ALA A 43 -22.35 -8.23 -23.48
C ALA A 43 -21.51 -8.09 -22.22
N LYS A 44 -20.28 -8.61 -22.28
CA LYS A 44 -19.24 -8.31 -21.30
C LYS A 44 -19.06 -6.80 -21.26
N ASP A 45 -19.68 -6.13 -20.30
CA ASP A 45 -19.40 -4.74 -19.94
C ASP A 45 -18.10 -4.74 -19.12
N SER A 46 -17.00 -5.15 -19.75
CA SER A 46 -15.68 -5.30 -19.12
C SER A 46 -14.84 -4.03 -19.20
N ASP A 47 -15.47 -2.86 -19.34
CA ASP A 47 -14.74 -1.60 -19.62
C ASP A 47 -15.36 -0.35 -18.96
N LYS A 48 -15.97 -0.51 -17.79
CA LYS A 48 -16.33 0.62 -16.92
C LYS A 48 -15.85 0.33 -15.50
N THR A 49 -14.58 0.59 -15.21
CA THR A 49 -14.15 0.69 -13.81
C THR A 49 -15.03 1.74 -13.15
N SER A 50 -15.88 1.30 -12.22
CA SER A 50 -16.77 2.18 -11.48
C SER A 50 -15.96 3.30 -10.86
N LEU A 51 -16.37 4.56 -11.04
CA LEU A 51 -15.67 5.73 -10.50
C LEU A 51 -15.47 5.62 -8.99
N HIS A 52 -16.33 4.85 -8.32
CA HIS A 52 -16.28 4.55 -6.91
C HIS A 52 -15.04 3.76 -6.48
N CYS A 53 -14.44 3.01 -7.40
CA CYS A 53 -13.26 2.17 -7.17
C CYS A 53 -11.94 2.88 -7.47
N ILE A 54 -11.98 4.16 -7.87
CA ILE A 54 -10.83 5.00 -8.20
C ILE A 54 -10.62 6.02 -7.10
N PRO A 55 -9.38 6.23 -6.60
CA PRO A 55 -9.09 7.24 -5.59
C PRO A 55 -9.63 8.62 -5.98
N LEU A 56 -10.22 9.29 -5.01
CA LEU A 56 -10.79 10.64 -5.11
C LEU A 56 -11.79 10.78 -6.26
N TRP A 57 -12.52 9.70 -6.57
CA TRP A 57 -13.46 9.65 -7.70
C TRP A 57 -12.79 10.02 -9.03
N GLY A 58 -11.49 9.70 -9.18
CA GLY A 58 -10.68 10.05 -10.34
C GLY A 58 -10.46 11.54 -10.57
N GLU A 59 -10.77 12.40 -9.59
CA GLU A 59 -10.65 13.87 -9.65
C GLU A 59 -11.32 14.50 -10.89
N LYS A 60 -12.32 13.82 -11.46
CA LYS A 60 -13.07 14.29 -12.63
C LYS A 60 -14.15 15.28 -12.20
N LYS A 61 -14.46 16.23 -13.08
CA LYS A 61 -15.59 17.15 -12.89
C LYS A 61 -16.88 16.33 -12.72
N LYS A 62 -17.55 16.54 -11.58
CA LYS A 62 -18.80 15.84 -11.26
C LYS A 62 -19.94 16.32 -12.14
N SER A 63 -20.80 15.41 -12.56
CA SER A 63 -22.09 15.69 -13.19
C SER A 63 -23.10 16.23 -12.17
N ALA A 64 -24.17 16.88 -12.63
CA ALA A 64 -25.25 17.35 -11.76
C ALA A 64 -25.86 16.20 -10.93
N GLN A 65 -25.96 15.01 -11.50
CA GLN A 65 -26.45 13.83 -10.80
C GLN A 65 -25.52 13.40 -9.67
N GLN A 66 -24.20 13.42 -9.90
CA GLN A 66 -23.21 13.07 -8.87
C GLN A 66 -23.19 14.11 -7.74
N ILE A 67 -23.29 15.40 -8.07
CA ILE A 67 -23.39 16.46 -7.05
C ILE A 67 -24.62 16.22 -6.17
N LYS A 68 -25.78 15.92 -6.78
CA LYS A 68 -27.00 15.61 -6.03
C LYS A 68 -26.87 14.37 -5.14
N GLN A 69 -26.13 13.35 -5.60
CA GLN A 69 -25.83 12.15 -4.80
C GLN A 69 -24.93 12.48 -3.60
N ASP A 70 -23.89 13.29 -3.80
CA ASP A 70 -23.01 13.73 -2.72
C ASP A 70 -23.81 14.55 -1.69
N GLU A 71 -24.65 15.48 -2.13
CA GLU A 71 -25.49 16.29 -1.24
C GLU A 71 -26.45 15.43 -0.41
N ALA A 72 -27.08 14.43 -1.04
CA ALA A 72 -27.95 13.49 -0.34
C ALA A 72 -27.17 12.65 0.68
N PHE A 73 -25.97 12.18 0.32
CA PHE A 73 -25.09 11.45 1.22
C PHE A 73 -24.63 12.29 2.42
N LEU A 74 -24.21 13.54 2.16
CA LEU A 74 -23.79 14.48 3.20
C LEU A 74 -24.95 14.80 4.16
N LYS A 75 -26.15 15.03 3.63
CA LYS A 75 -27.36 15.24 4.44
C LYS A 75 -27.67 14.03 5.32
N ALA A 76 -27.58 12.82 4.77
CA ALA A 76 -27.77 11.61 5.55
C ALA A 76 -26.71 11.49 6.67
N CYS A 77 -25.46 11.87 6.41
CA CYS A 77 -24.44 11.88 7.45
C CYS A 77 -24.71 12.93 8.54
N ASP A 78 -25.18 14.13 8.16
CA ASP A 78 -25.54 15.19 9.10
C ASP A 78 -26.73 14.79 10.01
N GLU A 79 -27.61 13.90 9.54
CA GLU A 79 -28.74 13.36 10.30
C GLU A 79 -28.37 12.19 11.23
N ASN A 80 -27.33 11.42 10.91
CA ASN A 80 -27.00 10.15 11.57
C ASN A 80 -25.71 10.19 12.43
N PHE A 81 -24.88 11.23 12.30
CA PHE A 81 -23.64 11.38 13.05
C PHE A 81 -23.60 12.71 13.80
N GLY A 82 -22.81 12.78 14.88
CA GLY A 82 -22.66 14.02 15.64
C GLY A 82 -21.99 15.14 14.83
N ASN A 83 -21.10 14.79 13.91
CA ASN A 83 -20.49 15.70 12.95
C ASN A 83 -19.82 14.93 11.78
N ARG A 84 -19.45 15.66 10.71
CA ARG A 84 -18.83 15.06 9.52
C ARG A 84 -17.43 14.49 9.76
N ALA A 85 -16.68 14.97 10.75
CA ALA A 85 -15.36 14.39 11.06
C ALA A 85 -15.50 13.00 11.68
N GLU A 86 -16.49 12.82 12.56
CA GLU A 86 -16.86 11.51 13.11
C GLU A 86 -17.36 10.56 12.02
N ALA A 87 -18.27 11.01 11.16
CA ALA A 87 -18.71 10.23 10.00
C ALA A 87 -17.53 9.83 9.11
N SER A 88 -16.62 10.76 8.82
CA SER A 88 -15.42 10.50 8.02
C SER A 88 -14.56 9.39 8.61
N ARG A 89 -14.32 9.43 9.93
CA ARG A 89 -13.59 8.37 10.64
C ARG A 89 -14.33 7.03 10.56
N PHE A 90 -15.64 7.00 10.76
CA PHE A 90 -16.44 5.78 10.61
C PHE A 90 -16.29 5.14 9.23
N PHE A 91 -16.37 5.94 8.15
CA PHE A 91 -16.17 5.42 6.80
C PHE A 91 -14.72 4.95 6.57
N ALA A 92 -13.72 5.62 7.13
CA ALA A 92 -12.33 5.16 7.05
C ALA A 92 -12.12 3.83 7.79
N GLU A 93 -12.69 3.67 8.99
CA GLU A 93 -12.66 2.42 9.76
C GLU A 93 -13.27 1.25 8.96
N ARG A 94 -14.43 1.47 8.33
CA ARG A 94 -15.02 0.48 7.40
C ARG A 94 -14.10 0.18 6.21
N GLY A 95 -13.42 1.19 5.68
CA GLY A 95 -12.43 1.00 4.61
C GLY A 95 -11.31 0.05 5.02
N TRP A 96 -10.79 0.18 6.23
CA TRP A 96 -9.77 -0.73 6.79
C TRP A 96 -10.28 -2.15 6.99
N GLU A 97 -11.53 -2.32 7.43
CA GLU A 97 -12.17 -3.64 7.51
C GLU A 97 -12.21 -4.33 6.13
N TYR A 98 -12.61 -3.61 5.07
CA TYR A 98 -12.61 -4.17 3.72
C TYR A 98 -11.21 -4.43 3.15
N ILE A 99 -10.18 -3.66 3.55
CA ILE A 99 -8.79 -4.01 3.24
C ILE A 99 -8.43 -5.37 3.85
N ALA A 100 -8.79 -5.60 5.12
CA ALA A 100 -8.51 -6.86 5.80
C ALA A 100 -9.23 -8.06 5.17
N GLU A 101 -10.40 -7.83 4.56
CA GLU A 101 -11.17 -8.83 3.81
C GLU A 101 -10.69 -9.01 2.35
N GLY A 102 -9.78 -8.16 1.86
CA GLY A 102 -9.31 -8.17 0.47
C GLY A 102 -10.27 -7.52 -0.53
N GLU A 103 -11.34 -6.86 -0.06
CA GLU A 103 -12.32 -6.16 -0.89
C GLU A 103 -11.85 -4.74 -1.26
N LEU A 104 -10.82 -4.66 -2.09
CA LEU A 104 -10.14 -3.41 -2.43
C LEU A 104 -11.03 -2.33 -3.08
N ASP A 105 -11.99 -2.75 -3.90
CA ASP A 105 -12.93 -1.82 -4.54
C ASP A 105 -13.91 -1.21 -3.53
N THR A 106 -14.44 -2.03 -2.62
CA THR A 106 -15.31 -1.58 -1.54
C THR A 106 -14.53 -0.68 -0.58
N ALA A 107 -13.29 -1.05 -0.21
CA ALA A 107 -12.41 -0.23 0.60
C ALA A 107 -12.16 1.15 -0.03
N CYS A 108 -11.82 1.19 -1.32
CA CYS A 108 -11.64 2.44 -2.08
C CYS A 108 -12.86 3.35 -1.97
N TYR A 109 -14.05 2.78 -2.17
CA TYR A 109 -15.29 3.53 -2.06
C TYR A 109 -15.48 4.11 -0.65
N ARG A 110 -15.21 3.33 0.40
CA ARG A 110 -15.32 3.80 1.79
C ARG A 110 -14.34 4.94 2.10
N PHE A 111 -13.08 4.83 1.68
CA PHE A 111 -12.12 5.91 1.88
C PHE A 111 -12.45 7.16 1.04
N ASN A 112 -13.01 7.00 -0.15
CA ASN A 112 -13.50 8.12 -0.95
C ASN A 112 -14.66 8.87 -0.26
N LEU A 113 -15.57 8.14 0.39
CA LEU A 113 -16.63 8.75 1.21
C LEU A 113 -16.05 9.45 2.45
N ALA A 114 -15.07 8.83 3.11
CA ALA A 114 -14.37 9.44 4.24
C ALA A 114 -13.73 10.78 3.84
N GLN A 115 -13.06 10.82 2.68
CA GLN A 115 -12.44 12.03 2.14
C GLN A 115 -13.49 13.10 1.77
N LEU A 116 -14.63 12.71 1.20
CA LEU A 116 -15.72 13.62 0.88
C LEU A 116 -16.28 14.32 2.13
N LEU A 117 -16.35 13.59 3.25
CA LEU A 117 -16.84 14.10 4.53
C LEU A 117 -15.83 15.02 5.22
N ASN A 118 -14.54 14.69 5.14
CA ASN A 118 -13.47 15.48 5.73
C ASN A 118 -12.19 15.37 4.88
N THR A 119 -11.86 16.46 4.18
CA THR A 119 -10.69 16.53 3.31
C THR A 119 -9.36 16.57 4.07
N LYS A 120 -9.38 16.69 5.41
CA LYS A 120 -8.22 16.64 6.30
C LYS A 120 -8.07 15.32 7.04
N ASN A 121 -8.91 14.32 6.75
CA ASN A 121 -8.76 12.99 7.34
C ASN A 121 -7.54 12.28 6.70
N SER A 122 -6.46 12.12 7.46
CA SER A 122 -5.25 11.43 7.01
C SER A 122 -5.50 9.96 6.69
N ASP A 123 -6.33 9.27 7.47
CA ASP A 123 -6.65 7.84 7.26
C ASP A 123 -7.36 7.59 5.92
N ALA A 124 -8.14 8.55 5.44
CA ALA A 124 -8.80 8.44 4.13
C ALA A 124 -7.76 8.37 3.01
N TYR A 125 -6.74 9.23 3.05
CA TYR A 125 -5.67 9.20 2.06
C TYR A 125 -4.69 8.04 2.28
N TRP A 126 -4.41 7.67 3.53
CA TRP A 126 -3.60 6.50 3.85
C TRP A 126 -4.23 5.24 3.26
N GLY A 127 -5.50 4.99 3.56
CA GLY A 127 -6.25 3.86 3.05
C GLY A 127 -6.32 3.82 1.52
N LEU A 128 -6.56 4.96 0.86
CA LEU A 128 -6.49 5.03 -0.61
C LEU A 128 -5.11 4.68 -1.16
N GLY A 129 -4.03 5.09 -0.49
CA GLY A 129 -2.67 4.73 -0.86
C GLY A 129 -2.42 3.23 -0.72
N VAL A 130 -2.91 2.61 0.36
CA VAL A 130 -2.84 1.15 0.55
C VAL A 130 -3.62 0.41 -0.53
N VAL A 131 -4.84 0.83 -0.85
CA VAL A 131 -5.63 0.26 -1.95
C VAL A 131 -4.85 0.31 -3.27
N CYS A 132 -4.28 1.47 -3.61
CA CYS A 132 -3.51 1.64 -4.83
C CYS A 132 -2.29 0.73 -4.88
N HIS A 133 -1.55 0.63 -3.77
CA HIS A 133 -0.39 -0.24 -3.68
C HIS A 133 -0.75 -1.71 -3.91
N GLN A 134 -1.80 -2.21 -3.24
CA GLN A 134 -2.27 -3.58 -3.41
C GLN A 134 -2.81 -3.87 -4.83
N LYS A 135 -3.26 -2.84 -5.55
CA LYS A 135 -3.62 -2.91 -6.97
C LYS A 135 -2.43 -2.78 -7.93
N GLY A 136 -1.19 -2.66 -7.42
CA GLY A 136 0.02 -2.46 -8.24
C GLY A 136 0.17 -1.04 -8.81
N GLN A 137 -0.57 -0.06 -8.28
CA GLN A 137 -0.58 1.32 -8.75
C GLN A 137 0.39 2.19 -7.93
N GLY A 138 1.69 1.90 -8.01
CA GLY A 138 2.72 2.50 -7.15
C GLY A 138 2.76 4.03 -7.16
N THR A 139 2.71 4.68 -8.34
CA THR A 139 2.72 6.14 -8.45
C THR A 139 1.51 6.78 -7.76
N GLU A 140 0.33 6.18 -7.90
CA GLU A 140 -0.89 6.69 -7.27
C GLU A 140 -0.87 6.43 -5.76
N ALA A 141 -0.31 5.31 -5.32
CA ALA A 141 -0.11 5.00 -3.92
C ALA A 141 0.76 6.06 -3.22
N ILE A 142 1.91 6.42 -3.80
CA ILE A 142 2.77 7.51 -3.31
C ILE A 142 2.00 8.81 -3.25
N ARG A 143 1.25 9.15 -4.30
CA ARG A 143 0.45 10.38 -4.35
C ARG A 143 -0.57 10.45 -3.20
N MET A 144 -1.26 9.35 -2.91
CA MET A 144 -2.25 9.29 -1.83
C MET A 144 -1.59 9.33 -0.46
N LEU A 145 -0.54 8.54 -0.21
CA LEU A 145 0.16 8.57 1.08
C LEU A 145 0.78 9.95 1.35
N SER A 146 1.33 10.63 0.34
CA SER A 146 1.83 12.00 0.46
C SER A 146 0.74 13.02 0.86
N LYS A 147 -0.48 12.88 0.32
CA LYS A 147 -1.64 13.67 0.78
C LYS A 147 -2.00 13.36 2.24
N GLY A 148 -1.90 12.09 2.64
CA GLY A 148 -2.08 11.66 4.03
C GLY A 148 -1.07 12.30 4.98
N VAL A 149 0.23 12.25 4.65
CA VAL A 149 1.32 12.88 5.43
C VAL A 149 1.13 14.40 5.51
N ALA A 150 0.63 15.04 4.46
CA ALA A 150 0.31 16.47 4.49
C ALA A 150 -0.85 16.80 5.44
N CYS A 151 -1.78 15.88 5.67
CA CYS A 151 -2.90 16.04 6.61
C CYS A 151 -2.48 15.74 8.06
N ASP A 152 -1.72 14.68 8.26
CA ASP A 152 -1.14 14.31 9.55
C ASP A 152 0.33 13.95 9.38
N SER A 153 1.15 14.92 9.70
CA SER A 153 2.58 14.84 9.51
C SER A 153 3.30 14.19 10.72
N ALA A 154 2.58 13.94 11.83
CA ALA A 154 3.12 13.32 13.04
C ALA A 154 2.80 11.82 13.17
N ASN A 155 2.20 11.22 12.13
CA ASN A 155 1.90 9.80 12.10
C ASN A 155 3.13 8.99 11.61
N SER A 156 3.86 8.40 12.55
CA SER A 156 5.07 7.59 12.27
C SER A 156 4.81 6.41 11.34
N MET A 157 3.70 5.69 11.53
CA MET A 157 3.34 4.54 10.68
C MET A 157 3.08 4.96 9.22
N LEU A 158 2.40 6.09 9.01
CA LEU A 158 2.16 6.62 7.68
C LEU A 158 3.44 7.10 6.99
N LEU A 159 4.37 7.72 7.75
CA LEU A 159 5.70 8.09 7.23
C LEU A 159 6.49 6.84 6.80
N ASP A 160 6.46 5.79 7.62
CA ASP A 160 7.12 4.51 7.33
C ASP A 160 6.54 3.84 6.07
N ASP A 161 5.22 3.89 5.88
CA ASP A 161 4.55 3.32 4.71
C ASP A 161 4.90 4.09 3.43
N LEU A 162 4.88 5.43 3.48
CA LEU A 162 5.31 6.26 2.35
C LEU A 162 6.79 6.02 2.00
N ALA A 163 7.66 5.91 3.01
CA ALA A 163 9.07 5.60 2.79
C ALA A 163 9.27 4.24 2.11
N THR A 164 8.45 3.24 2.45
CA THR A 164 8.50 1.92 1.82
C THR A 164 8.21 2.00 0.33
N LEU A 165 7.23 2.82 -0.07
CA LEU A 165 6.92 3.03 -1.48
C LEU A 165 8.08 3.71 -2.23
N TYR A 166 8.75 4.67 -1.60
CA TYR A 166 9.95 5.29 -2.19
C TYR A 166 11.12 4.31 -2.31
N ILE A 167 11.35 3.43 -1.33
CA ILE A 167 12.37 2.36 -1.44
C ILE A 167 12.03 1.43 -2.62
N GLN A 168 10.78 1.03 -2.76
CA GLN A 168 10.33 0.18 -3.87
C GLN A 168 10.48 0.90 -5.22
N GLN A 169 10.13 2.19 -5.29
CA GLN A 169 10.30 2.97 -6.51
C GLN A 169 11.79 3.09 -6.89
N HIS A 170 12.68 3.31 -5.93
CA HIS A 170 14.12 3.29 -6.16
C HIS A 170 14.59 1.94 -6.73
N GLN A 171 14.13 0.82 -6.18
CA GLN A 171 14.49 -0.51 -6.68
C GLN A 171 14.09 -0.73 -8.14
N GLN A 172 13.00 -0.09 -8.58
CA GLN A 172 12.51 -0.17 -9.95
C GLN A 172 13.21 0.82 -10.89
N SER A 173 13.48 2.04 -10.43
CA SER A 173 13.96 3.16 -11.25
C SER A 173 15.47 3.36 -11.22
N GLY A 174 16.12 2.96 -10.12
CA GLY A 174 17.51 3.27 -9.79
C GLY A 174 17.75 4.72 -9.34
N GLN A 175 16.70 5.53 -9.18
CA GLN A 175 16.86 6.97 -8.92
C GLN A 175 17.24 7.23 -7.47
N ALA A 176 18.39 7.87 -7.24
CA ALA A 176 18.90 8.15 -5.90
C ALA A 176 17.97 9.04 -5.06
N HIS A 177 17.25 9.97 -5.72
CA HIS A 177 16.30 10.87 -5.08
C HIS A 177 15.18 10.12 -4.33
N ASP A 178 14.71 8.99 -4.86
CA ASP A 178 13.68 8.19 -4.20
C ASP A 178 14.18 7.68 -2.83
N LEU A 179 15.45 7.27 -2.72
CA LEU A 179 16.03 6.92 -1.42
C LEU A 179 16.22 8.13 -0.50
N ASP A 180 16.57 9.30 -1.03
CA ASP A 180 16.68 10.52 -0.21
C ASP A 180 15.35 10.84 0.48
N GLU A 181 14.23 10.75 -0.26
CA GLU A 181 12.88 10.92 0.29
C GLU A 181 12.56 9.86 1.34
N ALA A 182 12.86 8.58 1.07
CA ALA A 182 12.65 7.51 2.05
C ALA A 182 13.42 7.76 3.36
N PHE A 183 14.69 8.16 3.29
CA PHE A 183 15.48 8.49 4.48
C PHE A 183 14.93 9.69 5.24
N ALA A 184 14.50 10.74 4.55
CA ALA A 184 13.91 11.92 5.19
C ALA A 184 12.67 11.54 6.01
N LEU A 185 11.79 10.71 5.43
CA LEU A 185 10.59 10.22 6.08
C LEU A 185 10.90 9.29 7.27
N LEU A 186 11.81 8.34 7.10
CA LEU A 186 12.17 7.39 8.16
C LEU A 186 12.88 8.07 9.33
N ASN A 187 13.78 9.02 9.07
CA ASN A 187 14.43 9.80 10.12
C ASN A 187 13.42 10.61 10.93
N ARG A 188 12.42 11.19 10.25
CA ARG A 188 11.32 11.86 10.92
C ARG A 188 10.47 10.89 11.74
N SER A 189 10.21 9.69 11.22
CA SER A 189 9.49 8.64 11.95
C SER A 189 10.24 8.23 13.23
N VAL A 190 11.56 8.04 13.18
CA VAL A 190 12.39 7.79 14.37
C VAL A 190 12.33 8.93 15.38
N GLN A 191 12.29 10.18 14.93
CA GLN A 191 12.15 11.34 15.83
C GLN A 191 10.79 11.38 16.56
N LEU A 192 9.74 10.85 15.93
CA LEU A 192 8.40 10.78 16.50
C LEU A 192 8.24 9.58 17.44
N ASP A 193 8.81 8.43 17.07
CA ASP A 193 8.76 7.20 17.85
C ASP A 193 10.07 6.41 17.72
N THR A 194 10.93 6.55 18.73
CA THR A 194 12.21 5.83 18.80
C THR A 194 12.05 4.35 19.15
N THR A 195 10.85 3.87 19.41
CA THR A 195 10.57 2.48 19.81
C THR A 195 9.91 1.65 18.69
N ASN A 196 9.62 2.27 17.54
CA ASN A 196 9.06 1.58 16.39
C ASN A 196 10.14 0.75 15.67
N ALA A 197 10.20 -0.55 15.96
CA ALA A 197 11.12 -1.50 15.33
C ALA A 197 11.00 -1.52 13.79
N THR A 198 9.80 -1.32 13.26
CA THR A 198 9.53 -1.32 11.80
C THR A 198 10.27 -0.19 11.10
N THR A 199 10.37 0.99 11.72
CA THR A 199 11.13 2.12 11.17
C THR A 199 12.61 1.74 11.01
N TYR A 200 13.19 1.07 12.00
CA TYR A 200 14.58 0.61 11.95
C TYR A 200 14.79 -0.48 10.89
N LEU A 201 13.84 -1.41 10.71
CA LEU A 201 13.91 -2.37 9.61
C LEU A 201 13.90 -1.66 8.24
N LYS A 202 13.03 -0.67 8.07
CA LYS A 202 12.92 0.11 6.83
C LYS A 202 14.18 0.96 6.58
N LEU A 203 14.81 1.51 7.61
CA LEU A 203 16.12 2.16 7.51
C LEU A 203 17.21 1.19 7.08
N ALA A 204 17.23 -0.03 7.64
CA ALA A 204 18.17 -1.07 7.23
C ALA A 204 18.00 -1.42 5.74
N LEU A 205 16.76 -1.57 5.27
CA LEU A 205 16.45 -1.78 3.86
C LEU A 205 16.93 -0.62 2.97
N ALA A 206 16.69 0.62 3.38
CA ALA A 206 17.14 1.80 2.64
C ALA A 206 18.68 1.89 2.55
N GLU A 207 19.39 1.62 3.64
CA GLU A 207 20.87 1.60 3.66
C GLU A 207 21.43 0.45 2.83
N TYR A 208 20.76 -0.71 2.83
CA TYR A 208 21.11 -1.82 1.95
C TYR A 208 21.02 -1.42 0.47
N GLN A 209 19.98 -0.67 0.06
CA GLN A 209 19.88 -0.18 -1.33
C GLN A 209 21.01 0.81 -1.69
N ARG A 210 21.58 1.52 -0.70
CA ARG A 210 22.77 2.37 -0.90
C ARG A 210 24.09 1.61 -0.85
N ASN A 211 24.06 0.29 -0.65
CA ASN A 211 25.23 -0.55 -0.37
C ASN A 211 25.99 -0.14 0.93
N ASN A 212 25.32 0.55 1.86
CA ASN A 212 25.87 0.91 3.17
C ASN A 212 25.58 -0.22 4.18
N PHE A 213 26.16 -1.39 3.93
CA PHE A 213 25.84 -2.62 4.65
C PHE A 213 26.17 -2.55 6.15
N ASP A 214 27.21 -1.80 6.56
CA ASP A 214 27.51 -1.52 7.98
C ASP A 214 26.32 -0.90 8.70
N LYS A 215 25.76 0.19 8.15
CA LYS A 215 24.60 0.88 8.71
C LYS A 215 23.33 0.05 8.62
N ALA A 216 23.19 -0.75 7.56
CA ALA A 216 22.07 -1.69 7.45
C ALA A 216 22.08 -2.67 8.64
N TRP A 217 23.23 -3.23 9.00
CA TRP A 217 23.37 -4.07 10.18
C TRP A 217 23.08 -3.32 11.48
N GLU A 218 23.59 -2.09 11.64
CA GLU A 218 23.33 -1.27 12.82
C GLU A 218 21.83 -1.10 13.07
N HIS A 219 21.08 -0.69 12.05
CA HIS A 219 19.62 -0.52 12.15
C HIS A 219 18.89 -1.84 12.37
N LEU A 220 19.35 -2.93 11.74
CA LEU A 220 18.76 -4.26 11.94
C LEU A 220 18.96 -4.79 13.37
N HIS A 221 20.11 -4.49 14.00
CA HIS A 221 20.32 -4.78 15.42
C HIS A 221 19.39 -3.96 16.31
N GLN A 222 19.16 -2.67 16.00
CA GLN A 222 18.18 -1.85 16.73
C GLN A 222 16.77 -2.40 16.59
N CYS A 223 16.35 -2.75 15.36
CA CYS A 223 15.07 -3.42 15.11
C CYS A 223 14.92 -4.66 16.00
N ARG A 224 15.91 -5.54 16.02
CA ARG A 224 15.90 -6.75 16.86
C ARG A 224 15.79 -6.46 18.36
N GLN A 225 16.47 -5.42 18.85
CA GLN A 225 16.42 -5.05 20.27
C GLN A 225 15.02 -4.58 20.68
N LEU A 226 14.32 -3.91 19.77
CA LEU A 226 12.98 -3.38 20.01
C LEU A 226 11.90 -4.45 19.83
N ASP A 227 11.89 -5.14 18.69
CA ASP A 227 10.95 -6.22 18.41
C ASP A 227 11.52 -7.23 17.41
N VAL A 228 11.71 -8.46 17.86
CA VAL A 228 12.20 -9.57 17.03
C VAL A 228 11.18 -10.09 16.03
N GLN A 229 9.88 -9.87 16.26
CA GLN A 229 8.80 -10.37 15.39
C GLN A 229 8.70 -9.61 14.08
N VAL A 230 9.22 -8.38 14.03
CA VAL A 230 9.21 -7.53 12.84
C VAL A 230 10.30 -7.93 11.84
N LEU A 231 11.32 -8.68 12.27
CA LEU A 231 12.45 -9.05 11.44
C LEU A 231 12.03 -9.86 10.20
N ASP A 232 12.61 -9.50 9.05
CA ASP A 232 12.50 -10.27 7.81
C ASP A 232 13.75 -11.13 7.61
N PHE A 233 13.64 -12.43 7.89
CA PHE A 233 14.76 -13.37 7.75
C PHE A 233 15.30 -13.46 6.32
N ASN A 234 14.48 -13.29 5.29
CA ASN A 234 14.97 -13.30 3.90
C ASN A 234 15.88 -12.10 3.66
N PHE A 235 15.54 -10.93 4.20
CA PHE A 235 16.39 -9.75 4.11
C PHE A 235 17.70 -9.94 4.88
N ILE A 236 17.64 -10.54 6.08
CA ILE A 236 18.84 -10.85 6.89
C ILE A 236 19.80 -11.76 6.11
N GLU A 237 19.29 -12.79 5.45
CA GLU A 237 20.10 -13.68 4.61
C GLU A 237 20.74 -12.93 3.43
N GLN A 238 19.98 -12.07 2.75
CA GLN A 238 20.50 -11.25 1.64
C GLN A 238 21.63 -10.31 2.11
N LEU A 239 21.44 -9.65 3.25
CA LEU A 239 22.46 -8.77 3.82
C LEU A 239 23.70 -9.58 4.24
N SER A 240 23.52 -10.77 4.82
CA SER A 240 24.63 -11.68 5.21
C SER A 240 25.49 -12.14 4.04
N VAL A 241 24.89 -12.31 2.84
CA VAL A 241 25.64 -12.60 1.62
C VAL A 241 26.51 -11.42 1.18
N LYS A 242 26.07 -10.18 1.43
CA LYS A 242 26.85 -8.96 1.11
C LYS A 242 27.93 -8.67 2.14
N GLN A 243 27.61 -8.84 3.41
CA GLN A 243 28.50 -8.58 4.52
C GLN A 243 28.09 -9.40 5.74
N ALA A 244 29.03 -10.09 6.38
CA ALA A 244 28.77 -10.83 7.62
C ALA A 244 28.27 -9.91 8.74
N ASP A 245 27.37 -10.42 9.59
CA ASP A 245 26.89 -9.69 10.76
C ASP A 245 28.05 -9.35 11.71
N PRO A 246 28.38 -8.06 11.92
CA PRO A 246 29.52 -7.65 12.74
C PRO A 246 29.36 -8.01 14.23
N LYS A 247 28.13 -8.25 14.71
CA LYS A 247 27.88 -8.73 16.09
C LYS A 247 27.64 -10.24 16.16
N GLY A 248 27.55 -10.92 15.03
CA GLY A 248 27.30 -12.36 14.93
C GLY A 248 25.99 -12.83 15.58
N VAL A 249 25.03 -11.93 15.79
CA VAL A 249 23.75 -12.20 16.46
C VAL A 249 22.80 -12.99 15.56
N PHE A 250 22.94 -12.83 14.25
CA PHE A 250 22.11 -13.48 13.23
C PHE A 250 22.77 -14.69 12.56
N ASN A 251 23.93 -15.13 13.05
CA ASN A 251 24.60 -16.32 12.51
C ASN A 251 23.82 -17.58 12.90
N SER A 252 23.02 -18.10 11.98
CA SER A 252 22.44 -19.43 12.06
C SER A 252 23.52 -20.48 11.81
N GLY A 253 24.16 -20.93 12.89
CA GLY A 253 24.78 -22.26 13.05
C GLY A 253 25.42 -22.93 11.83
N LYS A 254 26.39 -22.28 11.18
CA LYS A 254 27.37 -23.00 10.37
C LYS A 254 28.60 -23.31 11.25
N GLU A 255 28.45 -24.32 12.10
CA GLU A 255 29.56 -25.17 12.54
C GLU A 255 29.56 -26.47 11.72
#